data_AF-A0A7C5X7J4-F1
#
_entry.id   AF-A0A7C5X7J4-F1
#
_cell.length_a   1.000
_cell.length_b   1.000
_cell.length_c   1.000
_cell.angle_alpha   90.00
_cell.angle_beta   90.00
_cell.angle_gamma   90.00
#
_symmetry.space_group_name_H-M   'P 1'
#
loop_
_entity.id
_entity.type
_entity.pdbx_description
1 polymer ?
#
loop_
_entity_poly.entity_id
_entity_poly.type
_entity_poly.pdbx_seq_one_letter_code
_entity_poly.pdbx_strand_id
1 'polypeptide(L)'
;MEKLHLLLAEAGLELVPKALWSHPAVRASARKRGKKPGEILLDVALHRSAMANLEERWKRGRPDIAHFCMLLALGSLLNRAGLLSLHVHTYEGKVIGIAPNVRLPRNYNLFLGLVEQLMVEGKVPPGSSEPLLWVENLDLRGLLERVKPSRVFLLS
;
A
#
# COMPACT_ATOMS: atom_id res chain seq x y z
N MET A 1 -17.61 -18.82 12.13
CA MET A 1 -16.52 -19.27 11.25
C MET A 1 -15.32 -18.38 11.51
N GLU A 2 -14.12 -18.95 11.62
CA GLU A 2 -12.89 -18.18 11.81
C GLU A 2 -12.53 -17.42 10.51
N LYS A 3 -12.00 -16.20 10.64
CA LYS A 3 -11.52 -15.38 9.52
C LYS A 3 -10.04 -15.64 9.29
N LEU A 4 -9.63 -15.73 8.03
CA LEU A 4 -8.23 -15.65 7.65
C LEU A 4 -7.79 -14.18 7.62
N HIS A 5 -6.75 -13.85 8.38
CA HIS A 5 -6.08 -12.57 8.29
C HIS A 5 -4.88 -12.71 7.35
N LEU A 6 -4.96 -12.10 6.17
CA LEU A 6 -3.85 -12.05 5.22
C LEU A 6 -3.15 -10.71 5.34
N LEU A 7 -1.85 -10.74 5.58
CA LEU A 7 -1.01 -9.56 5.68
C LEU A 7 0.05 -9.58 4.58
N LEU A 8 0.12 -8.53 3.77
CA LEU A 8 1.30 -8.28 2.93
C LEU A 8 2.33 -7.54 3.78
N ALA A 9 3.43 -8.21 4.13
CA ALA A 9 4.49 -7.64 4.96
C ALA A 9 5.51 -6.85 4.12
N GLU A 10 6.05 -5.78 4.71
CA GLU A 10 7.07 -4.90 4.12
C GLU A 10 6.78 -4.48 2.66
N ALA A 11 5.53 -4.20 2.34
CA ALA A 11 5.14 -3.82 0.99
C ALA A 11 5.83 -2.53 0.55
N GLY A 12 6.39 -2.51 -0.67
CA GLY A 12 7.05 -1.36 -1.29
C GLY A 12 6.11 -0.23 -1.71
N LEU A 13 5.17 0.13 -0.83
CA LEU A 13 4.22 1.24 -0.93
C LEU A 13 4.67 2.39 -0.04
N GLU A 14 5.23 3.41 -0.65
CA GLU A 14 5.68 4.63 0.04
C GLU A 14 5.61 5.82 -0.91
N LEU A 15 5.37 7.01 -0.36
CA LEU A 15 5.53 8.25 -1.12
C LEU A 15 7.02 8.47 -1.42
N VAL A 16 7.34 9.20 -2.48
CA VAL A 16 8.74 9.46 -2.82
C VAL A 16 9.44 10.15 -1.63
N PRO A 17 10.56 9.62 -1.11
CA PRO A 17 11.29 10.23 -0.01
C PRO A 17 11.78 11.64 -0.33
N LYS A 18 11.80 12.52 0.67
CA LYS A 18 12.21 13.94 0.51
C LYS A 18 13.57 14.11 -0.15
N ALA A 19 14.52 13.23 0.16
CA ALA A 19 15.86 13.24 -0.43
C ALA A 19 15.86 13.08 -1.97
N LEU A 20 14.80 12.52 -2.56
CA LEU A 20 14.71 12.26 -4.00
C LEU A 20 13.89 13.32 -4.75
N TRP A 21 13.24 14.26 -4.06
CA TRP A 21 12.30 15.20 -4.68
C TRP A 21 12.93 16.10 -5.76
N SER A 22 14.21 16.42 -5.64
CA SER A 22 14.94 17.24 -6.60
C SER A 22 15.41 16.46 -7.82
N HIS A 23 15.42 15.13 -7.78
CA HIS A 23 15.97 14.30 -8.85
C HIS A 23 15.15 14.46 -10.15
N PRO A 24 15.78 14.61 -11.33
CA PRO A 24 15.08 14.86 -12.59
C PRO A 24 13.98 13.85 -12.91
N ALA A 25 14.23 12.55 -12.69
CA ALA A 25 13.25 11.49 -12.93
C ALA A 25 11.97 11.65 -12.08
N VAL A 26 12.11 12.02 -10.81
CA VAL A 26 10.99 12.25 -9.89
C VAL A 26 10.25 13.53 -10.26
N ARG A 27 10.96 14.62 -10.57
CA ARG A 27 10.33 15.87 -10.99
C ARG A 27 9.54 15.69 -12.29
N ALA A 28 10.08 14.93 -13.25
CA ALA A 28 9.42 14.65 -14.51
C ALA A 28 8.13 13.82 -14.33
N SER A 29 8.18 12.75 -13.53
CA SER A 29 7.01 11.90 -13.25
C SER A 29 5.92 12.66 -12.48
N ALA A 30 6.30 13.46 -11.47
CA ALA A 30 5.39 14.30 -10.69
C ALA A 30 4.72 15.37 -11.58
N ARG A 31 5.52 16.08 -12.40
CA ARG A 31 5.03 17.10 -13.35
C ARG A 31 4.05 16.50 -14.36
N LYS A 32 4.36 15.33 -14.94
CA LYS A 32 3.48 14.63 -15.89
C LYS A 32 2.10 14.33 -15.30
N ARG A 33 2.02 14.17 -13.98
CA ARG A 33 0.79 13.86 -13.25
C ARG A 33 0.15 15.08 -12.58
N GLY A 34 0.75 16.27 -12.71
CA GLY A 34 0.27 17.49 -12.07
C GLY A 34 0.33 17.45 -10.53
N LYS A 35 1.21 16.64 -9.94
CA LYS A 35 1.35 16.44 -8.49
C LYS A 35 2.70 16.94 -8.00
N LYS A 36 2.84 17.17 -6.69
CA LYS A 36 4.16 17.41 -6.08
C LYS A 36 4.94 16.09 -5.97
N PRO A 37 6.29 16.13 -5.99
CA PRO A 37 7.12 14.95 -5.77
C PRO A 37 6.76 14.13 -4.52
N GLY A 38 6.43 14.81 -3.41
CA GLY A 38 6.03 14.15 -2.17
C GLY A 38 4.62 13.57 -2.16
N GLU A 39 3.83 13.77 -3.21
CA GLU A 39 2.44 13.30 -3.32
C GLU A 39 2.30 12.12 -4.30
N ILE A 40 3.41 11.65 -4.88
CA ILE A 40 3.45 10.49 -5.76
C ILE A 40 4.13 9.31 -5.07
N LEU A 41 3.73 8.09 -5.43
CA LEU A 41 4.41 6.88 -4.96
C LEU A 41 5.80 6.73 -5.57
N LEU A 42 6.72 6.17 -4.79
CA LEU A 42 7.97 5.64 -5.32
C LEU A 42 7.67 4.42 -6.20
N ASP A 43 8.20 4.40 -7.42
CA ASP A 43 8.03 3.30 -8.37
C ASP A 43 9.34 3.08 -9.11
N VAL A 44 9.92 1.88 -9.01
CA VAL A 44 11.20 1.55 -9.63
C VAL A 44 11.15 1.65 -11.15
N ALA A 45 9.99 1.44 -11.78
CA ALA A 45 9.84 1.57 -13.24
C ALA A 45 10.06 3.02 -13.71
N LEU A 46 9.81 4.00 -12.83
CA LEU A 46 9.94 5.42 -13.13
C LEU A 46 11.17 6.06 -12.48
N HIS A 47 11.53 5.59 -11.28
CA HIS A 47 12.47 6.27 -10.39
C HIS A 47 13.78 5.50 -10.19
N ARG A 48 14.06 4.45 -10.99
CA ARG A 48 15.28 3.62 -10.87
C ARG A 48 16.56 4.42 -10.70
N SER A 49 16.75 5.48 -11.49
CA SER A 49 17.94 6.34 -11.43
C SER A 49 18.02 7.17 -10.13
N ALA A 50 16.88 7.62 -9.61
CA ALA A 50 16.81 8.35 -8.35
C ALA A 50 17.09 7.43 -7.14
N MET A 51 16.74 6.15 -7.24
CA MET A 51 16.83 5.18 -6.14
C MET A 51 18.24 4.62 -5.90
N ALA A 52 19.26 5.08 -6.64
CA ALA A 52 20.59 4.48 -6.62
C ALA A 52 21.20 4.35 -5.21
N ASN A 53 21.00 5.38 -4.39
CA ASN A 53 21.57 5.51 -3.03
C ASN A 53 20.55 5.29 -1.91
N LEU A 54 19.37 4.74 -2.21
CA LEU A 54 18.43 4.38 -1.16
C LEU A 54 18.90 3.13 -0.42
N GLU A 55 18.84 3.18 0.91
CA GLU A 55 18.94 2.00 1.75
C GLU A 55 17.80 1.01 1.44
N GLU A 56 18.14 -0.29 1.51
CA GLU A 56 17.24 -1.41 1.22
C GLU A 56 16.41 -1.25 -0.07
N ARG A 57 16.99 -0.63 -1.11
CA ARG A 57 16.28 -0.32 -2.36
C ARG A 57 15.56 -1.50 -3.00
N TRP A 58 15.99 -2.74 -2.73
CA TRP A 58 15.39 -3.96 -3.26
C TRP A 58 14.00 -4.26 -2.69
N LYS A 59 13.64 -3.71 -1.52
CA LYS A 59 12.31 -3.80 -0.91
C LYS A 59 11.35 -2.69 -1.36
N ARG A 60 11.88 -1.63 -1.98
CA ARG A 60 11.21 -0.34 -2.15
C ARG A 60 10.70 -0.11 -3.56
N GLY A 61 9.70 0.76 -3.69
CA GLY A 61 9.20 1.23 -4.99
C GLY A 61 8.64 0.12 -5.89
N ARG A 62 7.95 -0.88 -5.30
CA ARG A 62 7.26 -1.95 -6.03
C ARG A 62 5.75 -1.99 -5.72
N PRO A 63 4.99 -0.91 -6.03
CA PRO A 63 3.55 -0.90 -5.82
C PRO A 63 2.80 -1.99 -6.59
N ASP A 64 3.36 -2.43 -7.72
CA ASP A 64 2.82 -3.45 -8.60
C ASP A 64 2.59 -4.80 -7.87
N ILE A 65 3.50 -5.18 -6.97
CA ILE A 65 3.40 -6.43 -6.22
C ILE A 65 2.19 -6.36 -5.28
N ALA A 66 2.08 -5.28 -4.49
CA ALA A 66 0.96 -5.08 -3.59
C ALA A 66 -0.36 -5.01 -4.37
N HIS A 67 -0.38 -4.29 -5.49
CA HIS A 67 -1.56 -4.19 -6.36
C HIS A 67 -2.05 -5.56 -6.82
N PHE A 68 -1.16 -6.38 -7.38
CA PHE A 68 -1.48 -7.71 -7.87
C PHE A 68 -1.99 -8.63 -6.75
N CYS A 69 -1.28 -8.68 -5.63
CA CYS A 69 -1.66 -9.49 -4.49
C CYS A 69 -3.02 -9.07 -3.90
N MET A 70 -3.27 -7.77 -3.77
CA MET A 70 -4.55 -7.26 -3.27
C MET A 70 -5.71 -7.60 -4.22
N LEU A 71 -5.51 -7.50 -5.54
CA LEU A 71 -6.54 -7.88 -6.52
C LEU A 71 -6.90 -9.37 -6.41
N LEU A 72 -5.89 -10.25 -6.29
CA LEU A 72 -6.12 -11.68 -6.11
C LEU A 72 -6.85 -11.99 -4.80
N ALA A 73 -6.37 -11.41 -3.69
CA ALA A 73 -6.93 -11.63 -2.37
C ALA A 73 -8.40 -11.19 -2.30
N LEU A 74 -8.71 -9.97 -2.74
CA LEU A 74 -10.07 -9.42 -2.73
C LEU A 74 -11.00 -10.09 -3.76
N GLY A 75 -10.44 -10.63 -4.84
CA GLY A 75 -11.18 -11.39 -5.85
C GLY A 75 -11.55 -12.82 -5.42
N SER A 76 -10.93 -13.35 -4.38
CA SER A 76 -11.09 -14.73 -3.93
C SER A 76 -12.51 -15.07 -3.43
N LEU A 77 -12.88 -16.35 -3.52
CA LEU A 77 -14.12 -16.86 -2.92
C LEU A 77 -14.16 -16.62 -1.41
N LEU A 78 -13.00 -16.68 -0.75
CA LEU A 78 -12.87 -16.44 0.69
C LEU A 78 -13.28 -15.01 1.07
N ASN A 79 -12.85 -14.01 0.28
CA ASN A 79 -13.28 -12.63 0.48
C ASN A 79 -14.77 -12.46 0.22
N ARG A 80 -15.30 -13.09 -0.85
CA ARG A 80 -16.75 -13.07 -1.15
C ARG A 80 -17.61 -13.68 -0.05
N ALA A 81 -17.09 -14.70 0.64
CA ALA A 81 -17.75 -15.32 1.79
C ALA A 81 -17.63 -14.49 3.09
N GLY A 82 -16.93 -13.34 3.07
CA GLY A 82 -16.68 -12.52 4.24
C GLY A 82 -15.70 -13.15 5.24
N LEU A 83 -14.88 -14.10 4.79
CA LEU A 83 -13.95 -14.88 5.63
C LEU A 83 -12.48 -14.43 5.49
N LEU A 84 -12.22 -13.38 4.72
CA LEU A 84 -10.90 -12.77 4.58
C LEU A 84 -10.88 -11.38 5.25
N SER A 85 -9.79 -11.09 5.97
CA SER A 85 -9.40 -9.75 6.39
C SER A 85 -8.03 -9.45 5.79
N LEU A 86 -7.98 -8.51 4.85
CA LEU A 86 -6.73 -8.14 4.18
C LEU A 86 -6.12 -6.91 4.84
N HIS A 87 -4.82 -6.97 5.10
CA HIS A 87 -4.02 -5.88 5.63
C HIS A 87 -2.74 -5.74 4.79
N VAL A 88 -2.22 -4.52 4.70
CA VAL A 88 -0.91 -4.26 4.07
C VAL A 88 -0.03 -3.51 5.07
N HIS A 89 1.11 -4.08 5.43
CA HIS A 89 2.13 -3.39 6.19
C HIS A 89 3.18 -2.86 5.21
N THR A 90 3.36 -1.55 5.16
CA THR A 90 4.29 -0.90 4.23
C THR A 90 5.73 -0.99 4.73
N TYR A 91 6.69 -0.71 3.83
CA TYR A 91 8.11 -0.57 4.17
C TYR A 91 8.34 0.49 5.25
N GLU A 92 7.58 1.59 5.24
CA GLU A 92 7.65 2.65 6.26
C GLU A 92 6.99 2.29 7.61
N GLY A 93 6.58 1.03 7.81
CA GLY A 93 6.00 0.55 9.07
C GLY A 93 4.53 0.92 9.28
N LYS A 94 3.83 1.42 8.25
CA LYS A 94 2.42 1.77 8.34
C LYS A 94 1.54 0.56 8.02
N VAL A 95 0.45 0.38 8.75
CA VAL A 95 -0.58 -0.61 8.39
C VAL A 95 -1.70 0.08 7.62
N ILE A 96 -2.09 -0.51 6.49
CA ILE A 96 -3.24 -0.10 5.70
C ILE A 96 -4.36 -1.12 5.95
N GLY A 97 -5.47 -0.64 6.47
CA GLY A 97 -6.72 -1.38 6.57
C GLY A 97 -7.53 -1.27 5.29
N ILE A 98 -8.23 -2.35 4.95
CA ILE A 98 -8.92 -2.52 3.67
C ILE A 98 -10.33 -3.03 3.93
N ALA A 99 -11.33 -2.31 3.44
CA ALA A 99 -12.71 -2.75 3.53
C ALA A 99 -12.92 -3.99 2.63
N PRO A 100 -13.59 -5.05 3.11
CA PRO A 100 -13.72 -6.31 2.35
C PRO A 100 -14.54 -6.17 1.06
N ASN A 101 -15.41 -5.15 0.98
CA ASN A 101 -16.23 -4.83 -0.18
C ASN A 101 -15.55 -3.87 -1.17
N VAL A 102 -14.31 -3.44 -0.92
CA VAL A 102 -13.61 -2.51 -1.83
C VAL A 102 -13.41 -3.15 -3.20
N ARG A 103 -13.68 -2.36 -4.25
CA ARG A 103 -13.36 -2.72 -5.63
C ARG A 103 -12.13 -1.95 -6.06
N LEU A 104 -10.95 -2.54 -5.88
CA LEU A 104 -9.71 -1.91 -6.30
C LEU A 104 -9.68 -1.71 -7.83
N PRO A 105 -9.15 -0.58 -8.32
CA PRO A 105 -8.93 -0.39 -9.75
C PRO A 105 -8.03 -1.49 -10.31
N ARG A 106 -8.45 -2.14 -11.40
CA ARG A 106 -7.59 -3.10 -12.13
C ARG A 106 -6.49 -2.41 -12.92
N ASN A 107 -6.73 -1.16 -13.34
CA ASN A 107 -5.71 -0.35 -13.99
C ASN A 107 -4.69 0.13 -12.95
N TYR A 108 -3.42 -0.15 -13.19
CA TYR A 108 -2.33 0.19 -12.28
C TYR A 108 -2.22 1.69 -11.98
N ASN A 109 -2.36 2.56 -12.98
CA ASN A 109 -2.23 4.01 -12.77
C ASN A 109 -3.38 4.57 -11.91
N LEU A 110 -4.60 4.02 -12.04
CA LEU A 110 -5.71 4.38 -11.17
C LEU A 110 -5.49 3.88 -9.74
N PHE A 111 -4.92 2.68 -9.57
CA PHE A 111 -4.51 2.18 -8.26
C PHE A 111 -3.44 3.08 -7.62
N LEU A 112 -2.41 3.50 -8.37
CA LEU A 112 -1.40 4.43 -7.88
C LEU A 112 -2.05 5.74 -7.39
N GLY A 113 -2.96 6.32 -8.18
CA GLY A 113 -3.66 7.54 -7.77
C GLY A 113 -4.47 7.38 -6.48
N LEU A 114 -5.14 6.23 -6.32
CA LEU A 114 -5.90 5.86 -5.13
C LEU A 114 -5.01 5.74 -3.89
N VAL A 115 -3.89 5.02 -4.00
CA VAL A 115 -2.97 4.81 -2.88
C VAL A 115 -2.21 6.09 -2.54
N GLU A 116 -1.85 6.92 -3.53
CA GLU A 116 -1.30 8.24 -3.24
C GLU A 116 -2.25 9.10 -2.40
N GLN A 117 -3.52 9.13 -2.78
CA GLN A 117 -4.54 9.83 -2.01
C GLN A 117 -4.67 9.23 -0.61
N LEU A 118 -4.63 7.90 -0.47
CA LEU A 118 -4.61 7.24 0.84
C LEU A 118 -3.42 7.69 1.70
N MET A 119 -2.23 7.76 1.12
CA MET A 119 -1.01 8.09 1.85
C MET A 119 -0.94 9.57 2.23
N VAL A 120 -1.59 10.46 1.46
CA VAL A 120 -1.69 11.89 1.75
C VAL A 120 -2.82 12.21 2.73
N GLU A 121 -4.01 11.66 2.51
CA GLU A 121 -5.23 12.00 3.26
C GLU A 121 -5.50 11.05 4.45
N GLY A 122 -4.78 9.92 4.53
CA GLY A 122 -4.96 8.87 5.53
C GLY A 122 -6.19 7.98 5.30
N LYS A 123 -7.14 8.39 4.45
CA LYS A 123 -8.37 7.64 4.13
C LYS A 123 -8.79 7.79 2.68
N VAL A 124 -9.43 6.76 2.15
CA VAL A 124 -10.10 6.78 0.85
C VAL A 124 -11.49 6.15 0.96
N PRO A 125 -12.58 6.86 0.62
CA PRO A 125 -12.62 8.28 0.29
C PRO A 125 -12.20 9.20 1.46
N PRO A 126 -11.65 10.41 1.20
CA PRO A 126 -11.25 11.34 2.25
C PRO A 126 -12.48 11.83 3.02
N GLY A 127 -12.33 12.05 4.33
CA GLY A 127 -13.43 12.53 5.18
C GLY A 127 -14.57 11.53 5.42
N SER A 128 -14.53 10.32 4.83
CA SER A 128 -15.56 9.31 5.05
C SER A 128 -15.49 8.75 6.47
N SER A 129 -16.66 8.57 7.10
CA SER A 129 -16.82 7.78 8.33
C SER A 129 -16.60 6.29 8.08
N GLU A 130 -16.88 5.83 6.86
CA GLU A 130 -16.70 4.44 6.40
C GLU A 130 -15.74 4.41 5.20
N PRO A 131 -14.43 4.54 5.43
CA PRO A 131 -13.45 4.50 4.35
C PRO A 131 -13.29 3.08 3.79
N LEU A 132 -13.01 2.99 2.49
CA LEU A 132 -12.65 1.75 1.80
C LEU A 132 -11.20 1.34 2.06
N LEU A 133 -10.33 2.32 2.25
CA LEU A 133 -8.92 2.14 2.63
C LEU A 133 -8.58 3.18 3.70
N TRP A 134 -7.78 2.82 4.69
CA TRP A 134 -7.31 3.76 5.71
C TRP A 134 -5.92 3.38 6.23
N VAL A 135 -5.13 4.38 6.59
CA VAL A 135 -3.88 4.18 7.32
C VAL A 135 -4.22 4.05 8.80
N GLU A 136 -3.72 2.99 9.43
CA GLU A 136 -3.90 2.75 10.86
C GLU A 136 -2.74 3.36 11.68
N ASN A 137 -3.06 3.84 12.87
CA ASN A 137 -2.06 4.26 13.87
C ASN A 137 -1.55 3.04 14.68
N LEU A 138 -1.10 2.00 13.99
CA LEU A 138 -0.44 0.85 14.60
C LEU A 138 0.61 0.24 13.68
N ASP A 139 1.57 -0.45 14.28
CA ASP A 139 2.59 -1.22 13.61
C ASP A 139 2.17 -2.71 13.47
N LEU A 140 3.05 -3.54 12.92
CA LEU A 140 2.80 -4.98 12.79
C LEU A 140 2.43 -5.64 14.14
N ARG A 141 3.10 -5.26 15.21
CA ARG A 141 2.84 -5.84 16.54
C ARG A 141 1.46 -5.45 17.04
N GLY A 142 1.09 -4.18 16.96
CA GLY A 142 -0.24 -3.70 17.31
C GLY A 142 -1.34 -4.37 16.48
N LEU A 143 -1.07 -4.68 15.21
CA LEU A 143 -2.00 -5.43 14.37
C LEU A 143 -2.22 -6.85 14.93
N LEU A 144 -1.15 -7.56 15.29
CA LEU A 144 -1.23 -8.90 15.87
C LEU A 144 -1.97 -8.90 17.21
N GLU A 145 -1.72 -7.90 18.07
CA GLU A 145 -2.41 -7.74 19.35
C GLU A 145 -3.90 -7.41 19.20
N ARG A 146 -4.28 -6.70 18.14
CA ARG A 146 -5.68 -6.40 17.80
C ARG A 146 -6.40 -7.61 17.23
N VAL A 147 -5.77 -8.29 16.27
CA VAL A 147 -6.35 -9.43 15.56
C VAL A 147 -6.42 -10.68 16.45
N LYS A 148 -5.43 -10.86 17.35
CA LYS A 148 -5.27 -12.02 18.22
C LYS A 148 -5.40 -13.35 17.46
N PRO A 149 -4.57 -13.57 16.42
CA PRO A 149 -4.69 -14.77 15.61
C PRO A 149 -4.43 -16.03 16.44
N SER A 150 -5.19 -17.08 16.21
CA SER A 150 -4.99 -18.38 16.87
C SER A 150 -3.66 -19.03 16.47
N ARG A 151 -3.20 -18.78 15.23
CA ARG A 151 -1.92 -19.23 14.68
C ARG A 151 -1.38 -18.20 13.69
N VAL A 152 -0.06 -18.09 13.62
CA VAL A 152 0.64 -17.23 12.65
C VAL A 152 1.49 -18.10 11.74
N PHE A 153 1.37 -17.88 10.43
CA PHE A 153 2.19 -18.53 9.42
C PHE A 153 2.98 -17.46 8.68
N LEU A 154 4.30 -17.57 8.67
CA LEU A 154 5.18 -16.75 7.86
C LEU A 154 5.53 -17.53 6.59
N LEU A 155 5.30 -16.93 5.43
CA LEU A 155 5.71 -17.48 4.14
C LEU A 155 7.02 -16.80 3.75
N SER A 156 8.12 -17.55 3.75
CA SER A 156 9.49 -17.08 3.46
C SER A 156 10.12 -17.86 2.33
#